data_AF-L5LLR4-F1
#
_entry.id   AF-L5LLR4-F1
#
_cell.length_a   1.000
_cell.length_b   1.000
_cell.length_c   1.000
_cell.angle_alpha   90.00
_cell.angle_beta   90.00
_cell.angle_gamma   90.00
#
_symmetry.space_group_name_H-M   'P 1'
#
loop_
_entity.id
_entity.type
_entity.pdbx_description
1 polymer ?
#
loop_
_entity_poly.entity_id
_entity_poly.type
_entity_poly.pdbx_seq_one_letter_code
_entity_poly.pdbx_strand_id
1 'polypeptide(L)'
;MDDGGGGDKDTVGREEMACSQLTMQDLTSFQPEVVAALAMPLGDYTLYSPPPPAGGAILSLILNVLKGFNFSAESVAGPEGNVTLYHHLVETFKFAGGLRWRLWDPRSHPDVQEVKQGLERRGQEQAVRQFFLNVVQAVFQDGACVQAVSDPRKQGEAAGY
;
A
#
# COMPACT_ATOMS: atom_id res chain seq x y z
N MET A 1 -23.71 59.75 6.93
CA MET A 1 -24.25 59.03 8.10
C MET A 1 -25.50 58.31 7.62
N ASP A 2 -25.60 57.04 8.03
CA ASP A 2 -26.64 56.02 7.77
C ASP A 2 -26.65 55.44 6.34
N ASP A 3 -26.09 54.25 6.04
CA ASP A 3 -26.22 52.84 6.49
C ASP A 3 -27.36 52.02 5.84
N GLY A 4 -26.99 50.82 5.37
CA GLY A 4 -27.86 49.76 4.85
C GLY A 4 -27.51 49.39 3.40
N GLY A 5 -26.74 48.34 3.07
CA GLY A 5 -26.67 47.02 3.70
C GLY A 5 -27.50 46.03 2.88
N GLY A 6 -26.93 45.49 1.80
CA GLY A 6 -27.59 44.55 0.90
C GLY A 6 -26.58 43.85 0.00
N GLY A 7 -25.58 43.20 0.60
CA GLY A 7 -24.66 42.32 -0.11
C GLY A 7 -25.37 41.04 -0.48
N ASP A 8 -25.88 40.99 -1.70
CA ASP A 8 -26.47 39.81 -2.32
C ASP A 8 -25.43 38.67 -2.34
N LYS A 9 -25.80 37.55 -1.70
CA LYS A 9 -24.95 36.36 -1.52
C LYS A 9 -25.15 35.39 -2.68
N ASP A 10 -24.95 35.86 -3.91
CA ASP A 10 -25.08 35.00 -5.09
C ASP A 10 -23.74 34.87 -5.81
N THR A 11 -22.78 34.27 -5.11
CA THR A 11 -21.67 33.56 -5.74
C THR A 11 -21.69 32.09 -5.32
N VAL A 12 -22.82 31.43 -5.56
CA VAL A 12 -22.80 29.97 -5.77
C VAL A 12 -22.22 29.77 -7.17
N GLY A 13 -20.89 29.84 -7.24
CA GLY A 13 -20.16 29.13 -8.29
C GLY A 13 -20.57 27.68 -8.18
N ARG A 14 -21.39 27.22 -9.11
CA ARG A 14 -21.71 25.82 -9.29
C ARG A 14 -20.42 25.16 -9.76
N GLU A 15 -19.55 24.81 -8.82
CA GLU A 15 -18.55 23.77 -9.06
C GLU A 15 -19.36 22.56 -9.53
N GLU A 16 -19.21 22.21 -10.81
CA GLU A 16 -19.56 20.87 -11.26
C GLU A 16 -18.85 19.91 -10.30
N MET A 17 -19.60 19.29 -9.39
CA MET A 17 -19.07 18.17 -8.62
C MET A 17 -18.67 17.11 -9.63
N ALA A 18 -17.38 17.05 -9.94
CA ALA A 18 -16.83 16.02 -10.79
C ALA A 18 -17.06 14.68 -10.08
N CYS A 19 -18.10 13.96 -10.48
CA CYS A 19 -18.39 12.66 -9.91
C CYS A 19 -17.33 11.65 -10.34
N SER A 20 -17.09 10.66 -9.46
CA SER A 20 -16.17 9.58 -9.79
C SER A 20 -16.75 8.71 -10.92
N GLN A 21 -15.88 7.96 -11.61
CA GLN A 21 -16.29 7.03 -12.66
C GLN A 21 -16.83 5.69 -12.11
N LEU A 22 -16.88 5.50 -10.78
CA LEU A 22 -17.46 4.30 -10.17
C LEU A 22 -18.96 4.22 -10.43
N THR A 23 -19.42 3.01 -10.75
CA THR A 23 -20.82 2.68 -10.95
C THR A 23 -21.29 1.58 -10.00
N MET A 24 -22.61 1.45 -9.83
CA MET A 24 -23.18 0.31 -9.09
C MET A 24 -22.86 -1.04 -9.74
N GLN A 25 -22.61 -1.07 -11.05
CA GLN A 25 -22.19 -2.29 -11.75
C GLN A 25 -20.78 -2.73 -11.32
N ASP A 26 -19.87 -1.79 -11.09
CA ASP A 26 -18.52 -2.10 -10.58
C ASP A 26 -18.59 -2.73 -9.18
N LEU A 27 -19.45 -2.20 -8.31
CA LEU A 27 -19.62 -2.71 -6.95
C LEU A 27 -20.26 -4.10 -6.90
N THR A 28 -21.27 -4.34 -7.75
CA THR A 28 -22.00 -5.62 -7.79
C THR A 28 -21.24 -6.73 -8.51
N SER A 29 -20.33 -6.38 -9.42
CA SER A 29 -19.48 -7.34 -10.14
C SER A 29 -18.15 -7.61 -9.44
N PHE A 30 -17.78 -6.82 -8.42
CA PHE A 30 -16.55 -7.03 -7.66
C PHE A 30 -16.52 -8.41 -6.98
N GLN A 31 -15.43 -9.14 -7.18
CA GLN A 31 -15.19 -10.43 -6.54
C GLN A 31 -13.84 -10.42 -5.79
N PRO A 32 -13.83 -10.66 -4.47
CA PRO A 32 -12.59 -10.80 -3.74
C PRO A 32 -11.92 -12.13 -4.08
N GLU A 33 -10.59 -12.13 -4.10
CA GLU A 33 -9.79 -13.33 -4.32
C GLU A 33 -9.02 -13.70 -3.06
N VAL A 34 -9.02 -14.99 -2.72
CA VAL A 34 -8.19 -15.53 -1.64
C VAL A 34 -6.95 -16.15 -2.26
N VAL A 35 -5.81 -15.51 -2.05
CA VAL A 35 -4.52 -15.93 -2.59
C VAL A 35 -3.56 -16.40 -1.50
N ALA A 36 -2.59 -17.23 -1.87
CA ALA A 36 -1.53 -17.67 -0.95
C ALA A 36 -0.69 -16.47 -0.49
N ALA A 37 -0.37 -16.43 0.80
CA ALA A 37 0.53 -15.41 1.33
C ALA A 37 1.99 -15.75 0.98
N LEU A 38 2.82 -14.71 0.84
CA LEU A 38 4.27 -14.85 0.87
C LEU A 38 4.71 -15.11 2.30
N ALA A 39 5.59 -16.09 2.48
CA ALA A 39 6.12 -16.53 3.76
C ALA A 39 7.65 -16.42 3.73
N MET A 40 8.26 -15.95 4.83
CA MET A 40 9.71 -15.87 4.95
C MET A 40 10.16 -16.05 6.41
N PRO A 41 11.18 -16.89 6.69
CA PRO A 41 11.72 -17.03 8.03
C PRO A 41 12.55 -15.81 8.46
N LEU A 42 12.20 -15.22 9.60
CA LEU A 42 12.85 -14.06 10.20
C LEU A 42 13.22 -14.37 11.66
N GLY A 43 14.34 -15.07 11.85
CA GLY A 43 14.73 -15.61 13.15
C GLY A 43 13.75 -16.71 13.57
N ASP A 44 13.22 -16.58 14.79
CA ASP A 44 12.21 -17.51 15.35
C ASP A 44 10.79 -17.23 14.84
N TYR A 45 10.60 -16.18 14.05
CA TYR A 45 9.31 -15.78 13.50
C TYR A 45 9.20 -16.13 12.02
N THR A 46 7.97 -16.34 11.56
CA THR A 46 7.66 -16.38 10.12
C THR A 46 6.90 -15.12 9.74
N LEU A 47 7.46 -14.35 8.82
CA LEU A 47 6.77 -13.20 8.23
C LEU A 47 5.80 -13.70 7.17
N TYR A 48 4.52 -13.35 7.32
CA TYR A 48 3.51 -13.52 6.28
C TYR A 48 3.14 -12.17 5.69
N SER A 49 3.09 -12.07 4.36
CA SER A 49 2.76 -10.83 3.67
C SER A 49 1.98 -11.09 2.38
N PRO A 50 1.18 -10.12 1.90
CA PRO A 50 0.40 -10.31 0.68
C PRO A 50 1.30 -10.34 -0.58
N PRO A 51 0.97 -11.18 -1.59
CA PRO A 51 1.69 -11.21 -2.86
C PRO A 51 1.41 -9.96 -3.72
N PRO A 52 2.13 -9.74 -4.84
CA PRO A 52 1.77 -8.73 -5.83
C PRO A 52 0.27 -8.81 -6.20
N PRO A 53 -0.44 -7.68 -6.37
CA PRO A 53 0.11 -6.32 -6.51
C PRO A 53 0.46 -5.60 -5.20
N ALA A 54 0.30 -6.24 -4.05
CA ALA A 54 0.63 -5.63 -2.77
C ALA A 54 2.15 -5.58 -2.51
N GLY A 55 2.56 -4.70 -1.59
CA GLY A 55 3.96 -4.44 -1.23
C GLY A 55 4.68 -5.53 -0.44
N GLY A 56 4.05 -6.67 -0.13
CA GLY A 56 4.61 -7.69 0.78
C GLY A 56 5.93 -8.30 0.27
N ALA A 57 6.04 -8.49 -1.04
CA ALA A 57 7.26 -8.92 -1.72
C ALA A 57 8.46 -7.97 -1.47
N ILE A 58 8.23 -6.66 -1.56
CA ILE A 58 9.24 -5.62 -1.31
C ILE A 58 9.62 -5.57 0.17
N LEU A 59 8.63 -5.63 1.07
CA LEU A 59 8.88 -5.69 2.51
C LEU A 59 9.76 -6.91 2.87
N SER A 60 9.42 -8.07 2.33
CA SER A 60 10.14 -9.32 2.59
C SER A 60 11.57 -9.24 2.05
N LEU A 61 11.78 -8.64 0.86
CA LEU A 61 13.13 -8.40 0.32
C LEU A 61 13.96 -7.50 1.25
N ILE A 62 13.39 -6.37 1.68
CA ILE A 62 14.05 -5.41 2.57
C ILE A 62 14.51 -6.11 3.86
N LEU A 63 13.60 -6.84 4.52
CA LEU A 63 13.91 -7.51 5.77
C LEU A 63 14.93 -8.65 5.59
N ASN A 64 14.91 -9.35 4.47
CA ASN A 64 15.90 -10.39 4.18
C ASN A 64 17.32 -9.80 3.99
N VAL A 65 17.43 -8.66 3.32
CA VAL A 65 18.72 -7.94 3.17
C VAL A 65 19.20 -7.44 4.52
N LEU A 66 18.31 -6.79 5.30
CA LEU A 66 18.67 -6.24 6.61
C LEU A 66 19.08 -7.32 7.62
N LYS A 67 18.44 -8.50 7.55
CA LYS A 67 18.82 -9.69 8.33
C LYS A 67 20.29 -10.07 8.11
N GLY A 68 20.84 -9.89 6.91
CA GLY A 68 22.23 -10.21 6.59
C GLY A 68 23.28 -9.36 7.32
N PHE A 69 22.91 -8.19 7.85
CA PHE A 69 23.82 -7.31 8.59
C PHE A 69 23.91 -7.65 10.09
N ASN A 70 23.07 -8.56 10.60
CA ASN A 70 23.09 -9.01 12.00
C ASN A 70 23.14 -7.86 13.03
N PHE A 71 22.27 -6.85 12.87
CA PHE A 71 22.17 -5.76 13.84
C PHE A 71 21.76 -6.28 15.22
N SER A 72 22.37 -5.73 16.27
CA SER A 72 22.05 -6.01 17.67
C SER A 72 21.91 -4.69 18.42
N ALA A 73 21.30 -4.72 19.61
CA ALA A 73 21.15 -3.52 20.43
C ALA A 73 22.52 -2.92 20.79
N GLU A 74 23.53 -3.75 21.04
CA GLU A 74 24.88 -3.31 21.34
C GLU A 74 25.58 -2.69 20.13
N SER A 75 25.39 -3.25 18.93
CA SER A 75 26.08 -2.78 17.72
C SER A 75 25.57 -1.43 17.22
N VAL A 76 24.35 -1.04 17.58
CA VAL A 76 23.74 0.23 17.14
C VAL A 76 23.66 1.29 18.25
N ALA A 77 24.12 0.99 19.46
CA ALA A 77 24.07 1.92 20.59
C ALA A 77 24.98 3.14 20.40
N GLY A 78 26.11 2.97 19.72
CA GLY A 78 27.07 4.03 19.46
C GLY A 78 26.71 4.91 18.24
N PRO A 79 27.23 6.15 18.15
CA PRO A 79 26.98 7.03 17.02
C PRO A 79 27.37 6.41 15.66
N GLU A 80 28.50 5.71 15.60
CA GLU A 80 29.00 5.07 14.38
C GLU A 80 28.11 3.89 13.94
N GLY A 81 27.67 3.07 14.91
CA GLY A 81 26.73 1.97 14.66
C GLY A 81 25.37 2.46 14.19
N ASN A 82 24.89 3.56 14.77
CA ASN A 82 23.62 4.19 14.40
C ASN A 82 23.67 4.76 12.96
N VAL A 83 24.73 5.48 12.60
CA VAL A 83 24.95 5.96 11.23
C VAL A 83 24.99 4.79 10.25
N THR A 84 25.68 3.70 10.63
CA THR A 84 25.77 2.48 9.82
C THR A 84 24.41 1.82 9.61
N LEU A 85 23.58 1.72 10.66
CA LEU A 85 22.22 1.19 10.60
C LEU A 85 21.37 1.99 9.61
N TYR A 86 21.32 3.31 9.77
CA TYR A 86 20.50 4.17 8.91
C TYR A 86 21.00 4.18 7.46
N HIS A 87 22.31 4.14 7.24
CA HIS A 87 22.87 4.04 5.89
C HIS A 87 22.38 2.78 5.18
N HIS A 88 22.52 1.60 5.81
CA HIS A 88 22.05 0.34 5.23
C HIS A 88 20.54 0.30 5.06
N LEU A 89 19.78 0.87 6.00
CA LEU A 89 18.33 0.98 5.90
C LEU A 89 17.91 1.79 4.66
N VAL A 90 18.47 2.99 4.50
CA VAL A 90 18.17 3.88 3.38
C VAL A 90 18.60 3.28 2.04
N GLU A 91 19.79 2.69 1.95
CA GLU A 91 20.25 2.06 0.71
C GLU A 91 19.40 0.83 0.35
N THR A 92 19.01 0.02 1.34
CA THR A 92 18.11 -1.11 1.12
C THR A 92 16.74 -0.63 0.62
N PHE A 93 16.19 0.44 1.20
CA PHE A 93 14.92 1.03 0.75
C PHE A 93 15.02 1.59 -0.65
N LYS A 94 16.10 2.31 -1.00
CA LYS A 94 16.32 2.84 -2.35
C LYS A 94 16.40 1.70 -3.38
N PHE A 95 17.17 0.66 -3.08
CA PHE A 95 17.28 -0.52 -3.94
C PHE A 95 15.92 -1.19 -4.14
N ALA A 96 15.19 -1.45 -3.06
CA ALA A 96 13.89 -2.10 -3.12
C ALA A 96 12.84 -1.23 -3.82
N GLY A 97 12.90 0.09 -3.63
CA GLY A 97 12.06 1.07 -4.35
C GLY A 97 12.23 0.99 -5.87
N GLY A 98 13.45 0.76 -6.35
CA GLY A 98 13.73 0.53 -7.78
C GLY A 98 13.08 -0.73 -8.36
N LEU A 99 12.59 -1.65 -7.52
CA LEU A 99 11.89 -2.87 -7.92
C LEU A 99 10.38 -2.77 -7.79
N ARG A 100 9.83 -1.62 -7.34
CA ARG A 100 8.39 -1.44 -7.10
C ARG A 100 7.54 -1.62 -8.35
N TRP A 101 8.05 -1.26 -9.53
CA TRP A 101 7.36 -1.49 -10.81
C TRP A 101 7.09 -2.98 -11.06
N ARG A 102 7.88 -3.87 -10.45
CA ARG A 102 7.66 -5.31 -10.52
C ARG A 102 6.56 -5.81 -9.56
N LEU A 103 5.83 -4.93 -8.88
CA LEU A 103 4.65 -5.31 -8.10
C LEU A 103 3.35 -5.14 -8.90
N TRP A 104 3.42 -5.12 -10.22
CA TRP A 104 2.21 -4.98 -11.00
C TRP A 104 1.26 -6.16 -10.78
N ASP A 105 -0.05 -5.92 -10.93
CA ASP A 105 -1.06 -6.98 -10.93
C ASP A 105 -0.74 -8.01 -12.03
N PRO A 106 -0.43 -9.27 -11.68
CA PRO A 106 -0.09 -10.31 -12.63
C PRO A 106 -1.16 -10.56 -13.71
N ARG A 107 -2.43 -10.21 -13.44
CA ARG A 107 -3.54 -10.34 -14.41
C ARG A 107 -3.43 -9.35 -15.56
N SER A 108 -2.89 -8.17 -15.28
CA SER A 108 -2.69 -7.13 -16.30
C SER A 108 -1.27 -7.17 -16.89
N HIS A 109 -0.29 -7.66 -16.15
CA HIS A 109 1.11 -7.71 -16.55
C HIS A 109 1.71 -9.10 -16.25
N PRO A 110 1.43 -10.10 -17.11
CA PRO A 110 1.82 -11.49 -16.87
C PRO A 110 3.34 -11.72 -16.89
N ASP A 111 4.12 -10.79 -17.46
CA ASP A 111 5.58 -10.88 -17.51
C ASP A 111 6.25 -10.67 -16.13
N VAL A 112 5.48 -10.21 -15.14
CA VAL A 112 5.96 -9.88 -13.79
C VAL A 112 6.19 -11.13 -12.91
N GLN A 113 6.00 -12.33 -13.46
CA GLN A 113 6.26 -13.62 -12.77
C GLN A 113 7.74 -13.82 -12.37
N GLU A 114 8.68 -13.10 -12.98
CA GLU A 114 10.10 -13.13 -12.58
C GLU A 114 10.31 -12.76 -11.11
N VAL A 115 9.43 -11.92 -10.55
CA VAL A 115 9.54 -11.45 -9.16
C VAL A 115 9.30 -12.59 -8.22
N LYS A 116 8.23 -13.34 -8.47
CA LYS A 116 7.87 -14.53 -7.71
C LYS A 116 9.04 -15.52 -7.68
N GLN A 117 9.61 -15.83 -8.85
CA GLN A 117 10.77 -16.72 -8.98
C GLN A 117 12.04 -16.13 -8.34
N GLY A 118 12.24 -14.82 -8.41
CA GLY A 118 13.38 -14.12 -7.81
C GLY A 118 13.31 -14.11 -6.29
N LEU A 119 12.11 -14.01 -5.73
CA LEU A 119 11.83 -14.08 -4.30
C LEU A 119 11.96 -15.52 -3.77
N GLU A 120 11.46 -16.50 -4.52
CA GLU A 120 11.62 -17.92 -4.22
C GLU A 120 13.10 -18.31 -4.15
N ARG A 121 13.91 -17.88 -5.13
CA ARG A 121 15.37 -18.06 -5.11
C ARG A 121 16.08 -17.45 -3.91
N ARG A 122 15.45 -16.49 -3.22
CA ARG A 122 15.98 -15.80 -2.03
C ARG A 122 15.43 -16.36 -0.73
N GLY A 123 14.74 -17.50 -0.78
CA GLY A 123 14.22 -18.22 0.39
C GLY A 123 12.83 -17.79 0.84
N GLN A 124 12.06 -17.11 -0.01
CA GLN A 124 10.64 -16.88 0.24
C GLN A 124 9.81 -18.07 -0.24
N GLU A 125 8.85 -18.50 0.57
CA GLU A 125 7.94 -19.59 0.25
C GLU A 125 6.52 -19.07 0.10
N GLN A 126 5.67 -19.77 -0.64
CA GLN A 126 4.23 -19.46 -0.66
C GLN A 126 3.53 -20.37 0.34
N ALA A 127 2.84 -19.76 1.30
CA ALA A 127 2.05 -20.48 2.27
C ALA A 127 0.58 -20.10 2.12
N VAL A 128 -0.25 -21.10 1.83
CA VAL A 128 -1.70 -20.94 1.90
C VAL A 128 -2.09 -20.98 3.37
N ARG A 129 -2.63 -19.87 3.88
CA ARG A 129 -3.22 -19.80 5.22
C ARG A 129 -4.72 -19.58 5.09
N GLN A 130 -5.45 -20.10 6.08
CA GLN A 130 -6.91 -20.01 6.18
C GLN A 130 -7.39 -18.64 6.70
N PHE A 131 -6.46 -17.71 6.98
CA PHE A 131 -6.75 -16.36 7.48
C PHE A 131 -6.56 -15.33 6.36
N PHE A 132 -7.61 -14.55 6.11
CA PHE A 132 -7.65 -13.50 5.09
C PHE A 132 -7.58 -12.14 5.80
N LEU A 133 -6.70 -11.25 5.32
CA LEU A 133 -6.58 -9.88 5.82
C LEU A 133 -7.42 -8.95 4.93
N ASN A 134 -8.56 -8.51 5.44
CA ASN A 134 -9.47 -7.64 4.69
C ASN A 134 -9.02 -6.18 4.83
N VAL A 135 -8.92 -5.47 3.72
CA VAL A 135 -8.97 -4.01 3.71
C VAL A 135 -10.36 -3.62 3.21
N VAL A 136 -11.19 -3.06 4.09
CA VAL A 136 -12.50 -2.53 3.69
C VAL A 136 -12.31 -1.09 3.26
N GLN A 137 -12.68 -0.77 2.02
CA GLN A 137 -12.86 0.60 1.57
C GLN A 137 -14.33 0.98 1.73
N ALA A 138 -14.59 2.22 2.14
CA ALA A 138 -15.94 2.76 2.23
C ALA A 138 -16.31 3.48 0.93
N VAL A 139 -17.55 3.29 0.49
CA VAL A 139 -18.11 3.95 -0.69
C VAL A 139 -19.37 4.70 -0.24
N PHE A 140 -19.49 5.95 -0.67
CA PHE A 140 -20.61 6.82 -0.39
C PHE A 140 -21.39 7.09 -1.68
N GLN A 141 -22.71 7.19 -1.58
CA GLN A 141 -23.58 7.52 -2.70
C GLN A 141 -24.34 8.81 -2.39
N ASP A 142 -24.17 9.82 -3.25
CA ASP A 142 -24.94 11.06 -3.23
C ASP A 142 -25.69 11.24 -4.55
N GLY A 143 -27.01 11.13 -4.50
CA GLY A 143 -27.85 11.07 -5.69
C GLY A 143 -27.41 9.96 -6.67
N ALA A 144 -27.02 10.35 -7.88
CA ALA A 144 -26.52 9.44 -8.91
C ALA A 144 -25.01 9.16 -8.82
N CYS A 145 -24.29 9.84 -7.92
CA CYS A 145 -22.84 9.77 -7.85
C CYS A 145 -22.39 8.80 -6.77
N VAL A 146 -21.56 7.84 -7.17
CA VAL A 146 -20.86 6.90 -6.28
C VAL A 146 -19.43 7.41 -6.09
N GLN A 147 -18.94 7.47 -4.87
CA GLN A 147 -17.62 8.03 -4.55
C GLN A 147 -16.93 7.19 -3.47
N ALA A 148 -15.63 6.93 -3.65
CA ALA A 148 -14.82 6.34 -2.60
C ALA A 148 -14.54 7.39 -1.52
N VAL A 149 -14.70 7.00 -0.24
CA VAL A 149 -14.44 7.88 0.90
C VAL A 149 -13.47 7.21 1.87
N SER A 150 -12.67 8.03 2.54
CA SER A 150 -11.74 7.56 3.55
C SER A 150 -12.13 8.07 4.93
N ASP A 151 -11.55 7.45 5.95
CA ASP A 151 -11.72 7.88 7.34
C ASP A 151 -11.22 9.32 7.51
N PRO A 152 -11.90 10.19 8.29
CA PRO A 152 -11.44 11.56 8.54
C PRO A 152 -10.03 11.67 9.10
N ARG A 153 -9.54 10.65 9.85
CA ARG A 153 -8.15 10.58 10.33
C ARG A 153 -7.14 10.44 9.20
N LYS A 154 -7.58 10.04 8.02
CA LYS A 154 -6.83 9.99 6.76
C LYS A 154 -7.19 11.15 5.82
N GLN A 155 -7.67 12.25 6.37
CA GLN A 155 -8.08 13.46 5.63
C GLN A 155 -9.32 13.27 4.74
N GLY A 156 -10.09 12.19 4.92
CA GLY A 156 -11.38 11.99 4.23
C GLY A 156 -11.28 11.59 2.75
N GLU A 157 -10.14 11.79 2.11
CA GLU A 157 -9.91 11.44 0.71
C GLU A 157 -9.52 9.97 0.53
N ALA A 158 -10.18 9.30 -0.43
CA ALA A 158 -9.81 7.95 -0.82
C ALA A 158 -8.40 7.93 -1.42
N ALA A 159 -7.61 6.92 -1.05
CA ALA A 159 -6.33 6.68 -1.70
C ALA A 159 -6.57 6.22 -3.15
N GLY A 160 -6.12 7.01 -4.12
CA GLY A 160 -6.02 6.59 -5.52
C GLY A 160 -4.86 5.61 -5.72
N TYR A 161 -4.98 4.74 -6.72
CA TYR A 161 -3.90 3.91 -7.25
C TYR A 161 -3.59 4.34 -8.69
#